data_AF-A0A2M7X839-F1
#
_entry.id   AF-A0A2M7X839-F1
#
_cell.length_a   1.000
_cell.length_b   1.000
_cell.length_c   1.000
_cell.angle_alpha   90.00
_cell.angle_beta   90.00
_cell.angle_gamma   90.00
#
_symmetry.space_group_name_H-M   'P 1'
#
loop_
_entity.id
_entity.type
_entity.pdbx_description
1 polymer ?
#
loop_
_entity_poly.entity_id
_entity_poly.type
_entity_poly.pdbx_seq_one_letter_code
_entity_poly.pdbx_strand_id
1 'polypeptide(L)'
;TGADNLGYRACLWSRLASRILLPLLRIEEADNDSLYREALAFPWEDHIDAAGTLAIDGHGSNESLRHSQYAAQRLKDAICDRLRSAQQRRPDIDTQQPDVRVHLLVRGAIAQISLDLSGAALHQRGYR
;
A
#
# COMPACT_ATOMS: atom_id res chain seq x y z
N THR A 1 25.27 5.75 7.10
CA THR A 1 24.96 6.95 6.29
C THR A 1 25.19 6.60 4.83
N GLY A 2 24.15 6.27 4.05
CA GLY A 2 24.35 6.01 2.62
C GLY A 2 23.25 5.32 1.82
N ALA A 3 22.25 4.69 2.44
CA ALA A 3 21.18 4.00 1.69
C ALA A 3 19.97 4.89 1.42
N ASP A 4 19.64 5.81 2.34
CA ASP A 4 18.39 6.57 2.28
C ASP A 4 18.39 7.68 1.21
N ASN A 5 19.56 8.07 0.72
CA ASN A 5 19.72 9.18 -0.24
C ASN A 5 19.54 8.74 -1.71
N LEU A 6 19.48 7.44 -1.97
CA LEU A 6 19.37 6.90 -3.34
C LEU A 6 17.94 7.02 -3.90
N GLY A 7 16.92 6.83 -3.06
CA GLY A 7 15.52 7.08 -3.42
C GLY A 7 15.26 8.56 -3.75
N TYR A 8 15.75 9.47 -2.90
CA TYR A 8 15.60 10.92 -3.12
C TYR A 8 16.35 11.42 -4.37
N ARG A 9 17.50 10.83 -4.71
CA ARG A 9 18.22 11.17 -5.96
C ARG A 9 17.52 10.64 -7.22
N ALA A 10 16.81 9.52 -7.13
CA ALA A 10 15.96 9.05 -8.23
C ALA A 10 14.80 10.03 -8.50
N CYS A 11 14.21 10.64 -7.46
CA CYS A 11 13.18 11.69 -7.59
C CYS A 11 13.65 12.91 -8.38
N LEU A 12 14.89 13.36 -8.15
CA LEU A 12 15.40 14.62 -8.69
C LEU A 12 15.86 14.52 -10.15
N TRP A 13 16.18 13.32 -10.63
CA TRP A 13 16.73 13.09 -11.98
C TRP A 13 15.80 12.33 -12.92
N SER A 14 14.73 11.70 -12.43
CA SER A 14 13.76 11.05 -13.29
C SER A 14 12.63 12.02 -13.64
N ARG A 15 12.77 12.74 -14.76
CA ARG A 15 11.64 13.43 -15.41
C ARG A 15 10.58 12.48 -16.01
N LEU A 16 10.67 11.17 -15.71
CA LEU A 16 9.81 10.11 -16.27
C LEU A 16 9.01 9.34 -15.20
N ALA A 17 9.48 9.27 -13.95
CA ALA A 17 8.78 8.55 -12.90
C ALA A 17 7.85 9.51 -12.14
N SER A 18 6.53 9.36 -12.35
CA SER A 18 5.52 10.18 -11.68
C SER A 18 5.35 9.84 -10.19
N ARG A 19 5.73 8.63 -9.75
CA ARG A 19 5.64 8.14 -8.36
C ARG A 19 6.74 7.13 -8.03
N ILE A 20 7.15 7.09 -6.77
CA ILE A 20 8.02 6.08 -6.15
C ILE A 20 7.16 5.17 -5.28
N LEU A 21 7.12 3.90 -5.66
CA LEU A 21 6.41 2.86 -4.93
C LEU A 21 7.41 1.99 -4.18
N LEU A 22 7.18 1.78 -2.88
CA LEU A 22 7.89 0.82 -2.06
C LEU A 22 7.12 -0.50 -2.06
N PRO A 23 7.64 -1.58 -2.69
CA PRO A 23 7.00 -2.90 -2.64
C PRO A 23 7.04 -3.45 -1.21
N LEU A 24 5.90 -3.88 -0.68
CA LEU A 24 5.78 -4.39 0.68
C LEU A 24 5.44 -5.88 0.74
N LEU A 25 4.47 -6.30 -0.07
CA LEU A 25 3.96 -7.66 -0.05
C LEU A 25 3.72 -8.17 -1.47
N ARG A 26 4.20 -9.39 -1.73
CA ARG A 26 3.98 -10.13 -2.98
C ARG A 26 3.26 -11.43 -2.65
N ILE A 27 2.12 -11.66 -3.29
CA ILE A 27 1.30 -12.86 -3.13
C ILE A 27 1.34 -13.62 -4.45
N GLU A 28 1.77 -14.88 -4.40
CA GLU A 28 1.70 -15.83 -5.51
C GLU A 28 0.36 -16.57 -5.46
N GLU A 29 -0.13 -17.02 -6.63
CA GLU A 29 -1.47 -17.63 -6.76
C GLU A 29 -2.57 -16.79 -6.07
N ALA A 30 -2.60 -15.51 -6.43
CA ALA A 30 -3.45 -14.52 -5.79
C ALA A 30 -4.93 -14.69 -6.19
N ASP A 31 -5.76 -14.91 -5.18
CA ASP A 31 -7.22 -14.90 -5.21
C ASP A 31 -7.76 -13.99 -4.07
N ASN A 32 -9.08 -13.88 -3.93
CA ASN A 32 -9.67 -12.99 -2.93
C ASN A 32 -9.38 -13.40 -1.47
N ASP A 33 -9.20 -14.68 -1.21
CA ASP A 33 -8.99 -15.20 0.14
C ASP A 33 -7.51 -15.14 0.51
N SER A 34 -6.61 -15.47 -0.42
CA SER A 34 -5.17 -15.29 -0.24
C SER A 34 -4.81 -13.82 -0.15
N LEU A 35 -5.43 -12.94 -0.95
CA LEU A 35 -5.27 -11.49 -0.81
C LEU A 35 -5.64 -10.99 0.59
N TYR A 36 -6.82 -11.39 1.12
CA TYR A 36 -7.24 -10.96 2.46
C TYR A 36 -6.33 -11.52 3.55
N ARG A 37 -6.06 -12.83 3.52
CA ARG A 37 -5.31 -13.54 4.56
C ARG A 37 -3.87 -13.05 4.67
N GLU A 38 -3.16 -12.98 3.55
CA GLU A 38 -1.76 -12.55 3.54
C GLU A 38 -1.64 -11.07 3.91
N ALA A 39 -2.56 -10.22 3.44
CA ALA A 39 -2.59 -8.83 3.85
C ALA A 39 -2.94 -8.66 5.34
N LEU A 40 -3.84 -9.46 5.91
CA LEU A 40 -4.16 -9.42 7.33
C LEU A 40 -2.97 -9.85 8.20
N ALA A 41 -2.12 -10.76 7.71
CA ALA A 41 -0.95 -11.26 8.42
C ALA A 41 0.25 -10.30 8.39
N PHE A 42 0.35 -9.45 7.35
CA PHE A 42 1.46 -8.52 7.19
C PHE A 42 1.45 -7.40 8.25
N PRO A 43 2.60 -7.03 8.86
CA PRO A 43 2.69 -6.05 9.94
C PRO A 43 2.55 -4.61 9.42
N TRP A 44 1.34 -4.22 8.99
CA TRP A 44 1.06 -2.89 8.45
C TRP A 44 1.39 -1.75 9.42
N GLU A 45 1.34 -1.99 10.71
CA GLU A 45 1.68 -1.02 11.76
C GLU A 45 3.13 -0.51 11.70
N ASP A 46 4.04 -1.24 11.05
CA ASP A 46 5.43 -0.81 10.84
C ASP A 46 5.55 0.23 9.70
N HIS A 47 4.47 0.40 8.92
CA HIS A 47 4.45 1.22 7.70
C HIS A 47 3.34 2.27 7.69
N ILE A 48 2.25 2.07 8.42
CA ILE A 48 1.04 2.88 8.41
C ILE A 48 0.62 3.19 9.85
N ASP A 49 0.46 4.47 10.16
CA ASP A 49 -0.15 4.93 11.41
C ASP A 49 -1.68 4.91 11.27
N ALA A 50 -2.38 4.19 12.16
CA ALA A 50 -3.85 4.15 12.17
C ALA A 50 -4.51 5.49 12.57
N ALA A 51 -3.74 6.51 12.96
CA ALA A 51 -4.27 7.86 13.16
C ALA A 51 -4.51 8.62 11.84
N GLY A 52 -3.88 8.20 10.74
CA GLY A 52 -4.04 8.82 9.42
C GLY A 52 -5.16 8.25 8.57
N THR A 53 -5.27 8.77 7.35
CA THR A 53 -6.22 8.34 6.32
C THR A 53 -5.58 7.46 5.25
N LEU A 54 -6.32 6.46 4.77
CA LEU A 54 -5.86 5.46 3.80
C LEU A 54 -6.70 5.47 2.52
N ALA A 55 -6.04 5.35 1.36
CA ALA A 55 -6.69 4.95 0.10
C ALA A 55 -5.99 3.75 -0.54
N ILE A 56 -6.76 2.93 -1.27
CA ILE A 56 -6.24 1.83 -2.06
C ILE A 56 -6.59 2.00 -3.54
N ASP A 57 -5.57 1.99 -4.38
CA ASP A 57 -5.71 1.97 -5.83
C ASP A 57 -5.43 0.56 -6.37
N GLY A 58 -6.47 -0.09 -6.90
CA GLY A 58 -6.38 -1.41 -7.52
C GLY A 58 -6.27 -1.33 -9.04
N HIS A 59 -5.27 -2.01 -9.61
CA HIS A 59 -5.08 -2.14 -11.06
C HIS A 59 -4.83 -3.58 -11.47
N GLY A 60 -5.22 -3.90 -12.71
CA GLY A 60 -5.10 -5.23 -13.27
C GLY A 60 -6.15 -6.20 -12.73
N SER A 61 -6.09 -7.43 -13.22
CA SER A 61 -6.99 -8.51 -12.87
C SER A 61 -6.40 -9.85 -13.26
N ASN A 62 -6.97 -10.93 -12.72
CA ASN A 62 -6.74 -12.30 -13.16
C ASN A 62 -8.06 -13.10 -13.09
N GLU A 63 -8.01 -14.40 -13.32
CA GLU A 63 -9.22 -15.25 -13.31
C GLU A 63 -9.90 -15.34 -11.94
N SER A 64 -9.15 -15.17 -10.86
CA SER A 64 -9.60 -15.24 -9.47
C SER A 64 -9.90 -13.85 -8.86
N LEU A 65 -9.27 -12.80 -9.38
CA LEU A 65 -9.35 -11.38 -9.00
C LEU A 65 -9.84 -10.57 -10.21
N ARG A 66 -11.09 -10.80 -10.61
CA ARG A 66 -11.66 -10.25 -11.85
C ARG A 66 -11.95 -8.75 -11.79
N HIS A 67 -12.18 -8.22 -10.59
CA HIS A 67 -12.59 -6.83 -10.39
C HIS A 67 -11.60 -6.11 -9.49
N SER A 68 -10.81 -5.21 -10.09
CA SER A 68 -9.78 -4.46 -9.38
C SER A 68 -10.33 -3.63 -8.20
N GLN A 69 -11.54 -3.08 -8.33
CA GLN A 69 -12.22 -2.36 -7.25
C GLN A 69 -12.58 -3.29 -6.08
N TYR A 70 -13.05 -4.51 -6.37
CA TYR A 70 -13.36 -5.49 -5.34
C TYR A 70 -12.09 -5.97 -4.63
N ALA A 71 -11.02 -6.24 -5.39
CA ALA A 71 -9.73 -6.61 -4.83
C ALA A 71 -9.15 -5.48 -3.95
N ALA A 72 -9.28 -4.21 -4.38
CA ALA A 72 -8.86 -3.04 -3.60
C ALA A 72 -9.67 -2.91 -2.29
N GLN A 73 -10.99 -3.11 -2.34
CA GLN A 73 -11.84 -3.12 -1.15
C GLN A 73 -11.43 -4.26 -0.20
N ARG A 74 -11.18 -5.46 -0.74
CA ARG A 74 -10.78 -6.63 0.04
C ARG A 74 -9.45 -6.43 0.75
N LEU A 75 -8.47 -5.84 0.05
CA LEU A 75 -7.19 -5.45 0.63
C LEU A 75 -7.38 -4.38 1.72
N LYS A 76 -8.22 -3.38 1.48
CA LYS A 76 -8.50 -2.31 2.45
C LYS A 76 -9.06 -2.86 3.75
N ASP A 77 -10.01 -3.79 3.65
CA ASP A 77 -10.60 -4.42 4.82
C ASP A 77 -9.53 -5.17 5.64
N ALA A 78 -8.66 -5.94 4.98
CA ALA A 78 -7.54 -6.63 5.64
C ALA A 78 -6.57 -5.69 6.36
N ILE A 79 -6.17 -4.58 5.71
CA ILE A 79 -5.28 -3.57 6.32
C ILE A 79 -5.96 -2.91 7.53
N CYS A 80 -7.21 -2.48 7.38
CA CYS A 80 -7.98 -1.87 8.47
C CYS A 80 -8.14 -2.82 9.66
N ASP A 81 -8.39 -4.10 9.41
CA ASP A 81 -8.57 -5.11 10.45
C ASP A 81 -7.24 -5.42 11.17
N ARG A 82 -6.13 -5.50 10.42
CA ARG A 82 -4.79 -5.63 11.02
C ARG A 82 -4.46 -4.46 11.93
N LEU A 83 -4.60 -3.24 11.43
CA LEU A 83 -4.31 -2.02 12.21
C LEU A 83 -5.22 -1.91 13.44
N ARG A 84 -6.50 -2.29 13.32
CA ARG A 84 -7.40 -2.36 14.48
C ARG A 84 -6.94 -3.36 15.52
N SER A 85 -6.50 -4.54 15.10
CA SER A 85 -5.98 -5.57 16.00
C SER A 85 -4.68 -5.14 16.69
N ALA A 86 -3.77 -4.48 15.97
CA ALA A 86 -2.44 -4.12 16.47
C ALA A 86 -2.42 -2.83 17.30
N GLN A 87 -3.19 -1.81 16.90
CA GLN A 87 -3.16 -0.46 17.48
C GLN A 87 -4.47 -0.06 18.18
N GLN A 88 -5.45 -0.97 18.25
CA GLN A 88 -6.80 -0.71 18.80
C GLN A 88 -7.54 0.44 18.11
N ARG A 89 -7.15 0.79 16.88
CA ARG A 89 -7.72 1.88 16.08
C ARG A 89 -7.86 1.48 14.63
N ARG A 90 -8.96 1.90 13.99
CA ARG A 90 -9.15 1.75 12.55
C ARG A 90 -8.75 3.07 11.89
N PRO A 91 -7.89 3.07 10.85
CA PRO A 91 -7.65 4.28 10.06
C PRO A 91 -8.94 4.73 9.36
N ASP A 92 -9.07 6.04 9.17
CA ASP A 92 -10.13 6.63 8.35
C ASP A 92 -9.81 6.47 6.86
N ILE A 93 -10.81 6.61 5.99
CA ILE A 93 -10.67 6.45 4.55
C ILE A 93 -10.92 7.79 3.86
N ASP A 94 -9.89 8.34 3.21
CA ASP A 94 -10.00 9.49 2.30
C ASP A 94 -9.48 9.07 0.92
N THR A 95 -10.36 8.99 -0.08
CA THR A 95 -9.99 8.57 -1.42
C THR A 95 -9.39 9.70 -2.28
N GLN A 96 -9.60 10.97 -1.88
CA GLN A 96 -9.16 12.15 -2.61
C GLN A 96 -7.77 12.60 -2.16
N GLN A 97 -7.57 12.75 -0.84
CA GLN A 97 -6.32 13.24 -0.24
C GLN A 97 -5.89 12.38 0.95
N PRO A 98 -5.61 11.08 0.75
CA PRO A 98 -5.13 10.21 1.81
C PRO A 98 -3.73 10.62 2.30
N ASP A 99 -3.48 10.45 3.59
CA ASP A 99 -2.13 10.50 4.17
C ASP A 99 -1.26 9.36 3.61
N VAL A 100 -1.88 8.18 3.42
CA VAL A 100 -1.23 6.98 2.91
C VAL A 100 -2.00 6.40 1.73
N ARG A 101 -1.30 6.18 0.62
CA ARG A 101 -1.85 5.50 -0.57
C ARG A 101 -1.16 4.16 -0.80
N VAL A 102 -1.96 3.10 -0.88
CA VAL A 102 -1.51 1.73 -1.15
C VAL A 102 -1.93 1.34 -2.56
N HIS A 103 -1.00 0.78 -3.33
CA HIS A 103 -1.24 0.29 -4.67
C HIS A 103 -1.31 -1.23 -4.67
N LEU A 104 -2.37 -1.77 -5.28
CA LEU A 104 -2.51 -3.19 -5.60
C LEU A 104 -2.40 -3.37 -7.10
N LEU A 105 -1.40 -4.12 -7.55
CA LEU A 105 -1.21 -4.49 -8.95
C LEU A 105 -1.36 -6.01 -9.11
N VAL A 106 -2.37 -6.43 -9.86
CA VAL A 106 -2.58 -7.84 -10.21
C VAL A 106 -2.10 -8.11 -11.63
N ARG A 107 -1.18 -9.07 -11.79
CA ARG A 107 -0.67 -9.52 -13.10
C ARG A 107 -0.47 -11.04 -13.11
N GLY A 108 -1.25 -11.73 -13.93
CA GLY A 108 -1.27 -13.19 -13.92
C GLY A 108 -1.64 -13.72 -12.53
N ALA A 109 -0.90 -14.70 -12.02
CA ALA A 109 -1.11 -15.26 -10.69
C ALA A 109 -0.56 -14.37 -9.55
N ILE A 110 0.04 -13.21 -9.83
CA ILE A 110 0.75 -12.40 -8.82
C ILE A 110 -0.06 -11.16 -8.45
N ALA A 111 -0.24 -10.93 -7.15
CA ALA A 111 -0.65 -9.65 -6.59
C ALA A 111 0.54 -8.97 -5.89
N GLN A 112 0.90 -7.78 -6.35
CA GLN A 112 1.95 -6.94 -5.78
C GLN A 112 1.28 -5.78 -5.04
N ILE A 113 1.61 -5.61 -3.76
CA ILE A 113 1.13 -4.52 -2.92
C ILE A 113 2.30 -3.59 -2.60
N SER A 114 2.12 -2.28 -2.82
CA SER A 114 3.16 -1.28 -2.65
C SER A 114 2.64 -0.03 -1.96
N LEU A 115 3.50 0.65 -1.21
CA LEU A 115 3.22 1.94 -0.57
C LEU A 115 3.69 3.08 -1.48
N ASP A 116 2.86 4.10 -1.70
CA ASP A 116 3.27 5.30 -2.43
C ASP A 116 4.02 6.26 -1.51
N LEU A 117 5.30 6.50 -1.83
CA LEU A 117 6.16 7.45 -1.11
C LEU A 117 6.12 8.86 -1.70
N SER A 118 5.34 9.08 -2.77
CA SER A 118 5.26 10.36 -3.50
C SER A 118 4.05 11.23 -3.12
N GLY A 119 3.12 10.70 -2.34
CA GLY A 119 2.02 11.46 -1.71
C GLY A 119 2.54 12.45 -0.65
N ALA A 120 1.64 13.17 0.01
CA ALA A 120 1.94 14.25 0.96
C ALA A 120 2.73 13.85 2.24
N ALA A 121 3.52 12.77 2.22
CA ALA A 121 4.31 12.28 3.34
C ALA A 121 5.84 12.42 3.13
N LEU A 122 6.32 13.28 2.22
CA LEU A 122 7.75 13.65 2.21
C LEU A 122 8.14 14.51 3.42
N HIS A 123 7.17 15.23 4.03
CA HIS A 123 7.43 16.18 5.12
C HIS A 123 7.24 15.60 6.54
N GLN A 124 6.76 14.35 6.67
CA GLN A 124 6.53 13.73 7.98
C GLN A 124 7.69 12.84 8.48
N ARG A 125 8.76 12.65 7.69
CA ARG A 125 10.03 12.07 8.20
C ARG A 125 10.89 13.12 8.92
N GLY A 126 10.24 13.93 9.74
CA GLY A 126 10.90 14.72 10.77
C GLY A 126 11.61 13.75 11.71
N TYR A 127 12.94 13.74 11.63
CA TYR A 127 13.81 13.34 12.73
C TYR A 127 13.29 13.93 14.04
N ARG A 128 12.69 13.10 14.88
CA ARG A 128 12.78 13.14 16.34
C ARG A 128 12.73 11.73 16.89
#